data_AF-A0A7S1E0Y0-F1
#
_entry.id   AF-A0A7S1E0Y0-F1
#
_cell.length_a   1.000
_cell.length_b   1.000
_cell.length_c   1.000
_cell.angle_alpha   90.00
_cell.angle_beta   90.00
_cell.angle_gamma   90.00
#
_symmetry.space_group_name_H-M   'P 1'
#
loop_
_entity.id
_entity.type
_entity.pdbx_description
1 polymer ?
#
loop_
_entity_poly.entity_id
_entity_poly.type
_entity_poly.pdbx_seq_one_letter_code
_entity_poly.pdbx_strand_id
1 'polypeptide(L)'
;RHSRLFLLFILLCKGNNDAREQCFPFLTDPDDHCESPLEAYKDIVPLIEKLHSKEKCKIYDPYYCDGAVKLNMQTLGFPFVHNVKEDCYEVWSAGSVPNFDVLMTNPPYSQDHVPKLVEFLSSSAMQSK
;
A
#
# COMPACT_ATOMS: atom_id res chain seq x y z
N ARG A 1 9.14 -7.80 -21.68
CA ARG A 1 7.77 -7.37 -21.25
C ARG A 1 7.59 -7.82 -19.81
N HIS A 2 7.88 -6.95 -18.84
CA HIS A 2 7.50 -7.21 -17.44
C HIS A 2 6.07 -6.70 -17.29
N SER A 3 5.11 -7.61 -17.19
CA SER A 3 3.72 -7.26 -16.93
C SER A 3 3.59 -6.88 -15.46
N ARG A 4 3.30 -5.60 -15.16
CA ARG A 4 2.95 -5.16 -13.81
C ARG A 4 1.55 -5.66 -13.49
N LEU A 5 1.37 -6.35 -12.36
CA LEU A 5 0.05 -6.75 -11.87
C LEU A 5 -0.43 -5.76 -10.81
N PHE A 6 -1.64 -5.26 -10.98
CA PHE A 6 -2.34 -4.44 -10.01
C PHE A 6 -3.29 -5.31 -9.19
N LEU A 7 -3.14 -5.25 -7.86
CA LEU A 7 -3.89 -6.10 -6.97
C LEU A 7 -4.54 -5.24 -5.89
N LEU A 8 -5.77 -4.79 -6.16
CA LEU A 8 -6.61 -4.07 -5.22
C LEU A 8 -7.28 -5.09 -4.29
N PHE A 9 -6.84 -5.18 -3.04
CA PHE A 9 -7.52 -5.98 -2.01
C PHE A 9 -8.39 -5.05 -1.15
N ILE A 10 -9.70 -5.28 -1.20
CA ILE A 10 -10.67 -4.66 -0.30
C ILE A 10 -10.83 -5.63 0.87
N LEU A 11 -10.24 -5.33 2.03
CA LEU A 11 -10.48 -6.09 3.25
C LEU A 11 -11.08 -5.16 4.33
N LEU A 12 -12.36 -5.38 4.62
CA LEU A 12 -13.05 -4.71 5.72
C LEU A 12 -12.75 -5.45 7.03
N CYS A 13 -11.94 -4.87 7.91
CA CYS A 13 -11.84 -5.29 9.31
C CYS A 13 -12.46 -4.23 10.23
N LYS A 14 -13.27 -4.67 11.20
CA LYS A 14 -13.87 -3.82 12.25
C LYS A 14 -12.80 -3.46 13.28
N GLY A 15 -12.50 -2.17 13.44
CA GLY A 15 -11.52 -1.65 14.39
C GLY A 15 -11.97 -1.81 15.85
N ASN A 16 -11.01 -2.10 16.74
CA ASN A 16 -11.14 -1.96 18.19
C ASN A 16 -10.29 -0.73 18.56
N ASN A 17 -10.91 0.25 19.22
CA ASN A 17 -10.36 1.58 19.45
C ASN A 17 -9.22 1.59 20.48
N ASP A 18 -8.02 1.94 20.05
CA ASP A 18 -6.93 2.46 20.90
C ASP A 18 -6.27 3.65 20.17
N ALA A 19 -6.84 4.85 20.34
CA ALA A 19 -6.34 6.08 19.73
C ALA A 19 -5.02 6.51 20.38
N ARG A 20 -3.90 6.38 19.65
CA ARG A 20 -2.65 7.08 19.94
C ARG A 20 -2.59 8.29 19.01
N GLU A 21 -2.57 9.50 19.57
CA GLU A 21 -2.34 10.73 18.79
C GLU A 21 -0.98 10.64 18.09
N GLN A 22 -1.00 10.45 16.77
CA GLN A 22 0.19 10.48 15.93
C GLN A 22 0.17 11.73 15.07
N CYS A 23 1.23 12.53 15.15
CA CYS A 23 1.42 13.69 14.30
C CYS A 23 1.82 13.20 12.89
N PHE A 24 0.87 13.14 11.97
CA PHE A 24 1.11 12.88 10.55
C PHE A 24 1.42 14.20 9.82
N PRO A 25 2.29 14.20 8.79
CA PRO A 25 2.58 15.40 8.02
C PRO A 25 1.43 15.83 7.08
N PHE A 26 0.33 15.07 7.05
CA PHE A 26 -0.85 15.27 6.22
C PHE A 26 -2.13 15.13 7.04
N LEU A 27 -3.25 15.64 6.52
CA LEU A 27 -4.57 15.52 7.16
C LEU A 27 -4.96 14.04 7.24
N THR A 28 -5.31 13.58 8.42
CA THR A 28 -5.74 12.20 8.70
C THR A 28 -7.09 12.20 9.39
N ASP A 29 -7.94 11.25 9.02
CA ASP A 29 -9.15 10.93 9.78
C ASP A 29 -8.80 9.82 10.77
N PRO A 30 -9.02 10.01 12.09
CA PRO A 30 -8.76 8.98 13.10
C PRO A 30 -9.44 7.64 12.81
N ASP A 31 -10.60 7.65 12.17
CA ASP A 31 -11.39 6.45 11.87
C ASP A 31 -10.79 5.63 10.70
N ASP A 32 -9.83 6.18 9.96
CA ASP A 32 -9.14 5.49 8.85
C ASP A 32 -7.86 4.76 9.27
N HIS A 33 -7.44 4.88 10.54
CA HIS A 33 -6.25 4.19 11.05
C HIS A 33 -6.54 2.72 11.36
N CYS A 34 -6.60 1.89 10.32
CA CYS A 34 -6.72 0.44 10.45
C CYS A 34 -5.62 -0.28 9.67
N GLU A 35 -4.59 -0.73 10.39
CA GLU A 35 -3.57 -1.62 9.82
C GLU A 35 -4.19 -2.96 9.41
N SER A 36 -3.79 -3.48 8.24
CA SER A 36 -4.27 -4.81 7.81
C SER A 36 -3.61 -5.91 8.65
N PRO A 37 -4.36 -6.94 9.08
CA PRO A 37 -3.80 -8.05 9.85
C PRO A 37 -2.87 -8.92 9.00
N LEU A 38 -1.98 -9.68 9.66
CA LEU A 38 -1.04 -10.59 8.98
C LEU A 38 -1.76 -11.59 8.05
N GLU A 39 -2.94 -12.04 8.45
CA GLU A 39 -3.79 -12.99 7.73
C GLU A 39 -4.18 -12.46 6.35
N ALA A 40 -4.49 -11.16 6.25
CA ALA A 40 -4.79 -10.50 4.97
C ALA A 40 -3.63 -10.64 3.98
N TYR A 41 -2.40 -10.46 4.49
CA TYR A 41 -1.20 -10.59 3.68
C TYR A 41 -0.92 -12.05 3.30
N LYS A 42 -1.20 -13.02 4.18
CA LYS A 42 -1.06 -14.46 3.87
C LYS A 42 -1.96 -14.87 2.70
N ASP A 43 -3.16 -14.33 2.59
CA ASP A 43 -4.11 -14.67 1.53
C ASP A 43 -3.64 -14.22 0.13
N ILE A 44 -2.88 -13.13 0.06
CA ILE A 44 -2.40 -12.56 -1.21
C ILE A 44 -1.01 -13.09 -1.63
N VAL A 45 -0.21 -13.60 -0.67
CA VAL A 45 1.13 -14.13 -0.95
C VAL A 45 1.13 -15.14 -2.11
N PRO A 46 0.23 -16.14 -2.18
CA PRO A 46 0.25 -17.12 -3.28
C PRO A 46 0.03 -16.49 -4.66
N LEU A 47 -0.65 -15.35 -4.73
CA LEU A 47 -0.87 -14.65 -5.99
C LEU A 47 0.38 -13.86 -6.40
N ILE A 48 1.03 -13.19 -5.45
CA ILE A 48 2.29 -12.48 -5.71
C ILE A 48 3.38 -13.46 -6.14
N GLU A 49 3.48 -14.62 -5.48
CA GLU A 49 4.47 -15.67 -5.79
C GLU A 49 4.32 -16.28 -7.19
N LYS A 50 3.11 -16.25 -7.77
CA LYS A 50 2.90 -16.70 -9.16
C LYS A 50 3.51 -15.77 -10.20
N LEU A 51 3.84 -14.54 -9.81
CA LEU A 51 4.22 -13.47 -10.74
C LEU A 51 5.65 -12.99 -10.49
N HIS A 52 6.05 -12.97 -9.22
CA HIS A 52 7.34 -12.47 -8.77
C HIS A 52 7.94 -13.40 -7.71
N SER A 53 9.26 -13.54 -7.75
CA SER A 53 9.99 -14.21 -6.67
C SER A 53 10.01 -13.30 -5.43
N LYS A 54 9.65 -13.85 -4.26
CA LYS A 54 9.59 -13.13 -2.97
C LYS A 54 10.78 -12.22 -2.70
N GLU A 55 11.98 -12.79 -2.81
CA GLU A 55 13.25 -12.12 -2.48
C GLU A 55 13.59 -10.92 -3.36
N LYS A 56 12.95 -10.79 -4.54
CA LYS A 56 13.22 -9.71 -5.50
C LYS A 56 12.03 -8.77 -5.69
N CYS A 57 10.84 -9.18 -5.24
CA CYS A 57 9.61 -8.45 -5.43
C CYS A 57 9.61 -7.16 -4.60
N LYS A 58 9.49 -6.03 -5.29
CA LYS A 58 9.34 -4.71 -4.67
C LYS A 58 7.87 -4.37 -4.52
N ILE A 59 7.43 -4.23 -3.28
CA ILE A 59 6.06 -3.89 -2.93
C ILE A 59 5.98 -2.41 -2.57
N TYR A 60 4.98 -1.72 -3.09
CA TYR A 60 4.66 -0.35 -2.75
C TYR A 60 3.29 -0.28 -2.09
N ASP A 61 3.25 0.26 -0.87
CA ASP A 61 2.03 0.64 -0.17
C ASP A 61 2.07 2.15 0.09
N PRO A 62 1.32 2.96 -0.69
CA PRO A 62 1.32 4.42 -0.59
C PRO A 62 0.68 4.95 0.69
N TYR A 63 -0.19 4.18 1.35
CA TYR A 63 -0.93 4.67 2.51
C TYR A 63 -0.23 4.23 3.80
N TYR A 64 0.43 5.19 4.46
CA TYR A 64 1.16 4.93 5.68
C TYR A 64 0.27 5.11 6.92
N CYS A 65 0.14 4.06 7.72
CA CYS A 65 -0.46 4.12 9.06
C CYS A 65 0.65 4.10 10.12
N ASP A 66 1.10 2.91 10.57
CA ASP A 66 2.17 2.72 11.56
C ASP A 66 3.36 1.91 11.01
N GLY A 67 3.24 1.42 9.77
CA GLY A 67 4.27 0.66 9.10
C GLY A 67 4.20 -0.85 9.38
N ALA A 68 3.09 -1.36 9.91
CA ALA A 68 2.95 -2.79 10.21
C ALA A 68 3.03 -3.65 8.94
N VAL A 69 2.58 -3.14 7.79
CA VAL A 69 2.72 -3.79 6.48
C VAL A 69 4.16 -4.23 6.20
N LYS A 70 5.15 -3.39 6.53
CA LYS A 70 6.57 -3.68 6.29
C LYS A 70 7.03 -4.88 7.10
N LEU A 71 6.69 -4.93 8.38
CA LEU A 71 7.04 -6.04 9.28
C LEU A 71 6.34 -7.35 8.86
N ASN A 72 5.05 -7.27 8.56
CA ASN A 72 4.25 -8.44 8.17
C ASN A 72 4.77 -9.06 6.87
N MET A 73 5.00 -8.24 5.85
CA MET A 73 5.51 -8.72 4.56
C MET A 73 6.95 -9.23 4.64
N GLN A 74 7.80 -8.61 5.45
CA GLN A 74 9.15 -9.11 5.71
C GLN A 74 9.12 -10.50 6.36
N THR A 75 8.22 -10.71 7.31
CA THR A 75 8.00 -12.02 7.96
C THR A 75 7.53 -13.09 6.96
N LEU A 76 6.81 -12.68 5.91
CA LEU A 76 6.34 -13.53 4.82
C LEU A 76 7.40 -13.73 3.70
N GLY A 77 8.59 -13.17 3.86
CA GLY A 77 9.72 -13.34 2.95
C GLY A 77 9.88 -12.27 1.87
N PHE A 78 9.16 -11.15 1.97
CA PHE A 78 9.29 -10.01 1.05
C PHE A 78 10.14 -8.89 1.67
N PRO A 79 11.46 -8.82 1.37
CA PRO A 79 12.36 -7.87 2.03
C PRO A 79 12.19 -6.42 1.55
N PHE A 80 11.64 -6.22 0.33
CA PHE A 80 11.58 -4.92 -0.33
C PHE A 80 10.16 -4.34 -0.30
N VAL A 81 9.83 -3.65 0.80
CA VAL A 81 8.52 -3.00 1.00
C VAL A 81 8.72 -1.51 1.24
N HIS A 82 8.16 -0.68 0.36
CA HIS A 82 8.08 0.77 0.50
C HIS A 82 6.75 1.14 1.13
N ASN A 83 6.78 1.45 2.42
CA ASN A 83 5.70 2.08 3.18
C ASN A 83 6.38 3.05 4.14
N VAL A 84 6.30 4.33 3.83
CA VAL A 84 7.02 5.41 4.53
C VAL A 84 6.06 6.54 4.84
N LYS A 85 6.31 7.28 5.93
CA LYS A 85 5.45 8.37 6.41
C LYS A 85 5.60 9.61 5.51
N GLU A 86 5.09 9.52 4.29
CA GLU A 86 5.07 10.59 3.28
C GLU A 86 3.65 10.80 2.74
N ASP A 87 3.36 11.99 2.21
CA ASP A 87 2.11 12.21 1.47
C ASP A 87 2.22 11.60 0.06
N CYS A 88 1.49 10.51 -0.17
CA CYS A 88 1.50 9.83 -1.45
C CYS A 88 1.01 10.70 -2.62
N TYR A 89 0.10 11.66 -2.38
CA TYR A 89 -0.43 12.53 -3.43
C TYR A 89 0.64 13.51 -3.94
N GLU A 90 1.45 14.04 -3.02
CA GLU A 90 2.60 14.86 -3.39
C GLU A 90 3.61 14.04 -4.20
N VAL A 91 3.93 12.82 -3.75
CA VAL A 91 4.84 11.89 -4.46
C VAL A 91 4.35 11.58 -5.88
N TRP A 92 3.05 11.31 -6.03
CA TRP A 92 2.46 11.01 -7.33
C TRP A 92 2.50 12.22 -8.26
N SER A 93 2.13 13.41 -7.77
CA SER A 93 2.14 14.65 -8.56
C SER A 93 3.54 15.09 -8.98
N ALA A 94 4.55 14.85 -8.13
CA ALA A 94 5.95 15.14 -8.41
C ALA A 94 6.62 14.12 -9.35
N GLY A 95 5.93 13.00 -9.67
CA GLY A 95 6.50 11.91 -10.47
C GLY A 95 7.64 11.16 -9.76
N SER A 96 7.74 11.28 -8.44
CA SER A 96 8.77 10.68 -7.59
C SER A 96 8.39 9.30 -7.05
N VAL A 97 7.39 8.66 -7.66
CA VAL A 97 6.91 7.32 -7.30
C VAL A 97 8.07 6.32 -7.26
N PRO A 98 8.21 5.52 -6.18
CA PRO A 98 9.26 4.51 -6.07
C PRO A 98 9.13 3.46 -7.17
N ASN A 99 10.24 2.83 -7.52
CA ASN A 99 10.21 1.70 -8.46
C ASN A 99 9.68 0.46 -7.73
N PHE A 100 8.53 -0.08 -8.17
CA PHE A 100 7.88 -1.25 -7.60
C PHE A 100 7.42 -2.25 -8.66
N ASP A 101 7.25 -3.51 -8.25
CA ASP A 101 6.69 -4.59 -9.05
C ASP A 101 5.19 -4.76 -8.77
N VAL A 102 4.81 -4.63 -7.50
CA VAL A 102 3.43 -4.78 -7.02
C VAL A 102 3.06 -3.56 -6.19
N LEU A 103 1.94 -2.91 -6.53
CA LEU A 103 1.26 -1.98 -5.63
C LEU A 103 0.23 -2.78 -4.83
N MET A 104 0.35 -2.74 -3.51
CA MET A 104 -0.47 -3.49 -2.58
C MET A 104 -0.80 -2.58 -1.41
N THR A 105 -2.09 -2.35 -1.18
CA THR A 105 -2.53 -1.43 -0.14
C THR A 105 -3.94 -1.76 0.32
N ASN A 106 -4.24 -1.41 1.56
CA ASN A 106 -5.58 -1.26 2.09
C ASN A 106 -5.80 0.23 2.34
N PRO A 107 -6.32 0.97 1.35
CA PRO A 107 -6.40 2.42 1.43
C PRO A 107 -7.42 2.84 2.50
N PRO A 108 -7.31 4.07 3.04
CA PRO A 108 -8.41 4.71 3.73
C PRO A 108 -9.67 4.66 2.87
N TYR A 109 -10.82 4.32 3.48
CA TYR A 109 -12.09 4.24 2.76
C TYR A 109 -12.93 5.51 2.91
N SER A 110 -12.54 6.42 3.79
CA SER A 110 -13.16 7.73 3.87
C SER A 110 -12.84 8.58 2.62
N GLN A 111 -13.56 9.70 2.50
CA GLN A 111 -13.31 10.76 1.53
C GLN A 111 -13.17 10.22 0.08
N ASP A 112 -12.17 10.71 -0.65
CA ASP A 112 -11.90 10.42 -2.06
C ASP A 112 -10.60 9.62 -2.26
N HIS A 113 -10.08 8.97 -1.21
CA HIS A 113 -8.81 8.23 -1.27
C HIS A 113 -8.84 7.11 -2.31
N VAL A 114 -9.90 6.29 -2.33
CA VAL A 114 -10.08 5.22 -3.32
C VAL A 114 -10.22 5.76 -4.76
N PRO A 115 -11.08 6.75 -5.05
CA PRO A 115 -11.10 7.42 -6.35
C PRO A 115 -9.74 7.93 -6.80
N LYS A 116 -9.00 8.63 -5.93
CA LYS A 116 -7.66 9.15 -6.24
C LYS A 116 -6.65 8.04 -6.52
N LEU A 117 -6.71 6.93 -5.78
CA LEU A 117 -5.89 5.75 -6.06
C LEU A 117 -6.18 5.19 -7.46
N VAL A 118 -7.45 5.02 -7.81
CA VAL A 118 -7.84 4.50 -9.14
C VAL A 118 -7.41 5.45 -10.26
N GLU A 119 -7.54 6.76 -10.05
CA GLU A 119 -7.04 7.78 -10.99
C GLU A 119 -5.52 7.68 -11.17
N PHE A 120 -4.77 7.58 -10.08
CA PHE A 120 -3.32 7.39 -10.11
C PHE A 120 -2.93 6.13 -10.90
N LEU A 121 -3.58 5.00 -10.62
CA LEU A 121 -3.36 3.72 -11.30
C LEU A 121 -3.65 3.80 -12.81
N SER A 122 -4.63 4.63 -13.19
CA SER A 122 -5.04 4.83 -14.58
C SER A 122 -4.20 5.89 -15.32
N SER A 123 -3.42 6.69 -14.60
CA SER A 123 -2.68 7.82 -15.16
C SER A 123 -1.48 7.41 -16.02
N SER A 124 -1.08 8.29 -16.95
CA SER A 124 0.12 8.10 -17.76
C SER A 124 1.41 7.99 -16.93
N ALA A 125 1.41 8.52 -15.70
CA ALA A 125 2.53 8.38 -14.77
C ALA A 125 2.82 6.90 -14.43
N MET A 126 1.81 6.02 -14.52
CA MET A 126 1.94 4.56 -14.41
C MET A 126 2.18 3.85 -15.74
N GLN A 127 1.69 4.41 -16.86
CA GLN A 127 1.77 3.79 -18.19
C GLN A 127 3.12 4.02 -18.90
N SER A 128 3.91 5.02 -18.50
CA SER A 128 5.13 5.43 -19.22
C SER A 128 6.43 4.71 -18.83
N LYS A 129 6.40 3.65 -18.02
CA LYS A 129 7.60 2.91 -17.59
C LYS A 129 7.45 1.41 -17.72
#